data_AF-A0A1F7Q7S2-F1
#
_entry.id   AF-A0A1F7Q7S2-F1
#
_cell.length_a   1.000
_cell.length_b   1.000
_cell.length_c   1.000
_cell.angle_alpha   90.00
_cell.angle_beta   90.00
_cell.angle_gamma   90.00
#
_symmetry.space_group_name_H-M   'P 1'
#
loop_
_entity.id
_entity.type
_entity.pdbx_description
1 polymer ?
#
loop_
_entity_poly.entity_id
_entity_poly.type
_entity_poly.pdbx_seq_one_letter_code
_entity_poly.pdbx_strand_id
1 'polypeptide(L)'
;MISHKKVEEYILSLPNTRLDYPFGENTAVYKVHVPYQSTIATPADGTQGDGEQRTELYGKSTAKEQSQPTTPQAAASTGGVSSSAGKQDSARRGDWKMFALVAEKSDPVRISLKCDPVLATRLREQYETVMPGYHLNKKHWNTVVLTGQLNWVDVSDLIKHSYELVTNAQ
;
A
#
# COMPACT_ATOMS: atom_id res chain seq x y z
N MET A 1 27.25 8.55 -7.51
CA MET A 1 25.92 9.17 -7.41
C MET A 1 24.86 8.07 -7.46
N ILE A 2 23.80 8.15 -6.66
CA ILE A 2 22.75 7.12 -6.63
C ILE A 2 21.86 7.31 -7.86
N SER A 3 21.71 6.27 -8.69
CA SER A 3 20.92 6.32 -9.93
C SER A 3 19.52 5.72 -9.74
N HIS A 4 18.59 6.08 -10.63
CA HIS A 4 17.24 5.48 -10.70
C HIS A 4 17.30 3.96 -10.76
N LYS A 5 18.13 3.42 -11.67
CA LYS A 5 18.32 1.99 -11.86
C LYS A 5 18.74 1.29 -10.56
N LYS A 6 19.68 1.88 -9.80
CA LYS A 6 20.14 1.29 -8.54
C LYS A 6 19.03 1.24 -7.48
N VAL A 7 18.24 2.30 -7.39
CA VAL A 7 17.09 2.38 -6.46
C VAL A 7 16.03 1.35 -6.86
N GLU A 8 15.68 1.29 -8.15
CA GLU A 8 14.71 0.32 -8.68
C GLU A 8 15.15 -1.12 -8.44
N GLU A 9 16.38 -1.48 -8.81
CA GLU A 9 16.92 -2.84 -8.62
C GLU A 9 16.85 -3.27 -7.16
N TYR A 10 17.19 -2.37 -6.23
CA TYR A 10 17.09 -2.67 -4.81
C TYR A 10 15.65 -2.85 -4.35
N ILE A 11 14.74 -1.96 -4.74
CA ILE A 11 13.32 -2.06 -4.35
C ILE A 11 12.70 -3.36 -4.90
N LEU A 12 12.96 -3.69 -6.15
CA LEU A 12 12.44 -4.90 -6.80
C LEU A 12 13.12 -6.19 -6.28
N SER A 13 14.27 -6.09 -5.61
CA SER A 13 14.88 -7.23 -4.91
C SER A 13 14.13 -7.62 -3.63
N LEU A 14 13.28 -6.74 -3.10
CA LEU A 14 12.50 -7.01 -1.89
C LEU A 14 11.36 -8.01 -2.19
N PRO A 15 11.12 -9.01 -1.32
CA PRO A 15 10.09 -10.02 -1.56
C PRO A 15 8.70 -9.42 -1.79
N ASN A 16 7.91 -10.05 -2.66
CA ASN A 16 6.52 -9.68 -2.93
C ASN A 16 6.33 -8.22 -3.37
N THR A 17 7.36 -7.61 -3.97
CA THR A 17 7.33 -6.25 -4.48
C THR A 17 6.99 -6.23 -5.97
N ARG A 18 6.25 -5.20 -6.39
CA ARG A 18 6.00 -4.91 -7.81
C ARG A 18 6.07 -3.41 -8.09
N LEU A 19 6.37 -3.08 -9.33
CA LEU A 19 6.29 -1.74 -9.91
C LEU A 19 4.90 -1.53 -10.55
N ASP A 20 4.36 -0.31 -10.42
CA ASP A 20 3.08 0.12 -10.96
C ASP A 20 3.14 1.61 -11.34
N TYR A 21 2.26 2.07 -12.22
CA TYR A 21 2.20 3.47 -12.70
C TYR A 21 0.77 4.04 -12.63
N PRO A 22 0.15 4.11 -11.44
CA PRO A 22 -1.24 4.54 -11.28
C PRO A 22 -1.47 6.03 -11.60
N PHE A 23 -0.40 6.83 -11.67
CA PHE A 23 -0.45 8.28 -11.91
C PHE A 23 0.21 8.67 -13.25
N GLY A 24 0.37 7.70 -14.16
CA GLY A 24 1.09 7.87 -15.43
C GLY A 24 2.59 7.56 -15.32
N GLU A 25 3.28 7.67 -16.45
CA GLU A 25 4.67 7.24 -16.65
C GLU A 25 5.73 8.08 -15.91
N ASN A 26 5.35 9.19 -15.29
CA ASN A 26 6.28 10.09 -14.61
C ASN A 26 6.51 9.73 -13.13
N THR A 27 5.77 8.75 -12.59
CA THR A 27 5.88 8.37 -11.19
C THR A 27 5.75 6.86 -11.04
N ALA A 28 6.89 6.21 -10.82
CA ALA A 28 6.94 4.80 -10.44
C ALA A 28 6.42 4.65 -9.00
N VAL A 29 5.43 3.77 -8.82
CA VAL A 29 4.87 3.43 -7.50
C VAL A 29 5.15 1.98 -7.20
N TYR A 30 5.98 1.74 -6.18
CA TYR A 30 6.32 0.41 -5.73
C TYR A 30 5.38 -0.04 -4.61
N LYS A 31 4.84 -1.25 -4.78
CA LYS A 31 3.85 -1.85 -3.89
C LYS A 31 4.35 -3.21 -3.41
N VAL A 32 4.06 -3.53 -2.16
CA VAL A 32 4.28 -4.84 -1.57
C VAL A 32 2.92 -5.52 -1.33
N HIS A 33 2.84 -6.82 -1.60
CA HIS A 33 1.68 -7.62 -1.25
C HIS A 33 1.71 -7.99 0.23
N VAL A 34 0.68 -7.58 0.97
CA VAL A 34 0.53 -7.89 2.40
C VAL A 34 -0.60 -8.91 2.55
N PRO A 35 -0.29 -10.17 2.92
CA PRO A 35 -1.32 -11.19 3.10
C PRO A 35 -2.22 -10.83 4.29
N TYR A 36 -3.51 -11.13 4.18
CA TYR A 36 -4.43 -11.04 5.31
C TYR A 36 -4.06 -12.13 6.31
N GLN A 37 -3.72 -11.76 7.55
CA GLN A 37 -3.54 -12.75 8.60
C GLN A 37 -4.90 -13.38 8.90
N SER A 38 -5.06 -14.62 8.48
CA SER A 38 -6.11 -15.49 8.99
C SER A 38 -5.88 -15.61 10.50
N THR A 39 -6.63 -14.88 11.31
CA THR A 39 -6.75 -15.13 12.75
C THR A 39 -7.42 -16.48 12.94
N ILE A 40 -6.64 -17.55 12.75
CA ILE A 40 -6.93 -18.81 13.40
C ILE A 40 -6.66 -18.52 14.87
N ALA A 41 -7.73 -18.23 15.61
CA ALA A 41 -7.69 -18.25 17.07
C ALA A 41 -7.05 -19.58 17.46
N THR A 42 -5.80 -19.53 17.92
CA THR A 42 -5.22 -20.65 18.64
C THR A 42 -6.16 -20.88 19.82
N PRO A 43 -6.83 -22.04 19.94
CA PRO A 43 -7.54 -22.35 21.16
C PRO A 43 -6.48 -22.35 22.26
N ALA A 44 -6.48 -21.28 23.06
CA ALA A 44 -5.80 -21.29 24.33
C ALA A 44 -6.41 -22.46 25.11
N ASP A 45 -5.54 -23.40 25.45
CA ASP A 45 -5.60 -24.37 26.54
C ASP A 45 -6.98 -24.84 27.04
N GLY A 46 -7.14 -26.17 27.09
CA GLY A 46 -8.40 -26.81 27.41
C GLY A 46 -8.98 -26.35 28.75
N THR A 47 -10.23 -25.89 28.72
CA THR A 47 -11.20 -26.11 29.79
C THR A 47 -12.59 -26.11 29.15
N GLN A 48 -13.22 -27.27 29.17
CA GLN A 48 -14.62 -27.46 28.80
C GLN A 48 -15.47 -26.70 29.82
N GLY A 49 -16.06 -25.59 29.38
CA GLY A 49 -16.98 -24.76 30.15
C GLY A 49 -18.25 -24.52 29.34
N ASP A 50 -19.23 -25.37 29.59
CA ASP A 50 -20.65 -25.20 29.39
C ASP A 50 -21.16 -23.82 29.89
N GLY A 51 -22.08 -23.20 29.14
CA GLY A 51 -22.91 -22.11 29.69
C GLY A 51 -23.22 -20.94 28.77
N GLU A 52 -24.38 -21.04 28.12
CA GLU A 52 -25.40 -19.99 27.93
C GLU A 52 -25.08 -18.57 27.40
N GLN A 53 -25.61 -18.34 26.20
CA GLN A 53 -26.49 -17.24 25.78
C GLN A 53 -26.26 -15.83 26.37
N ARG A 54 -25.97 -14.87 25.47
CA ARG A 54 -26.71 -13.59 25.47
C ARG A 54 -26.65 -12.90 24.11
N THR A 55 -27.83 -12.75 23.53
CA THR A 55 -28.15 -11.86 22.41
C THR A 55 -28.37 -10.44 22.93
N GLU A 56 -27.78 -9.44 22.28
CA GLU A 56 -28.21 -8.02 22.36
C GLU A 56 -27.72 -7.34 21.07
N LEU A 57 -28.55 -7.26 20.02
CA LEU A 57 -29.55 -6.21 19.77
C LEU A 57 -28.96 -4.80 19.80
N TYR A 58 -28.42 -4.35 18.66
CA TYR A 58 -28.29 -2.91 18.39
C TYR A 58 -29.51 -2.42 17.59
N GLY A 59 -30.18 -1.44 18.18
CA GLY A 59 -31.49 -0.95 17.80
C GLY A 59 -31.54 -0.12 16.52
N LYS A 60 -32.70 -0.24 15.89
CA LYS A 60 -33.24 0.49 14.74
C LYS A 60 -33.28 2.01 14.97
N SER A 61 -33.05 2.80 13.93
CA SER A 61 -33.60 4.16 13.80
C SER A 61 -34.28 4.35 12.44
N THR A 62 -35.61 4.46 12.54
CA THR A 62 -36.69 5.04 11.72
C THR A 62 -36.56 5.31 10.21
N ALA A 63 -37.65 4.93 9.53
CA ALA A 63 -37.94 4.97 8.10
C ALA A 63 -38.71 6.22 7.62
N LYS A 64 -38.68 6.47 6.30
CA LYS A 64 -39.74 6.95 5.36
C LYS A 64 -39.05 7.55 4.10
N GLU A 65 -39.48 7.46 2.84
CA GLU A 65 -40.72 7.03 2.17
C GLU A 65 -40.41 6.94 0.63
N GLN A 66 -40.86 5.87 -0.03
CA GLN A 66 -41.39 5.71 -1.41
C GLN A 66 -40.76 6.42 -2.64
N SER A 67 -40.46 5.65 -3.69
CA SER A 67 -41.29 5.52 -4.92
C SER A 67 -40.51 4.84 -6.08
N GLN A 68 -41.07 3.76 -6.66
CA GLN A 68 -40.74 3.25 -8.01
C GLN A 68 -41.83 3.71 -9.00
N PRO A 69 -41.55 3.75 -10.31
CA PRO A 69 -42.15 2.71 -11.19
C PRO A 69 -41.25 2.19 -12.34
N THR A 70 -41.31 0.86 -12.59
CA THR A 70 -41.53 0.09 -13.86
C THR A 70 -41.25 0.75 -15.23
N THR A 71 -40.76 0.16 -16.35
CA THR A 71 -40.42 -1.19 -16.93
C THR A 71 -39.90 -0.91 -18.41
N PRO A 72 -39.76 -1.85 -19.39
CA PRO A 72 -38.74 -2.88 -19.69
C PRO A 72 -37.89 -2.69 -21.01
N GLN A 73 -36.93 -3.62 -21.25
CA GLN A 73 -36.48 -4.24 -22.55
C GLN A 73 -35.72 -3.40 -23.62
N ALA A 74 -34.81 -3.87 -24.47
CA ALA A 74 -34.27 -5.19 -24.87
C ALA A 74 -32.93 -5.05 -25.67
N ALA A 75 -32.13 -6.14 -25.75
CA ALA A 75 -31.34 -6.69 -26.90
C ALA A 75 -30.40 -5.79 -27.75
N ALA A 76 -29.27 -6.21 -28.34
CA ALA A 76 -28.46 -7.44 -28.38
C ALA A 76 -27.16 -7.16 -29.18
N SER A 77 -26.12 -8.00 -29.00
CA SER A 77 -25.06 -8.38 -29.97
C SER A 77 -24.06 -7.28 -30.41
N THR A 78 -22.76 -7.47 -30.69
CA THR A 78 -21.90 -8.63 -31.05
C THR A 78 -20.44 -8.16 -30.95
N GLY A 79 -19.47 -9.08 -30.79
CA GLY A 79 -18.09 -8.85 -31.28
C GLY A 79 -17.01 -8.93 -30.23
N GLY A 80 -16.46 -10.12 -30.03
CA GLY A 80 -15.30 -10.34 -29.17
C GLY A 80 -13.98 -9.94 -29.84
N VAL A 81 -13.00 -9.59 -29.02
CA VAL A 81 -11.60 -9.92 -29.28
C VAL A 81 -11.00 -10.41 -27.97
N SER A 82 -10.53 -11.65 -28.02
CA SER A 82 -9.87 -12.38 -26.95
C SER A 82 -8.54 -11.71 -26.56
N SER A 83 -8.41 -11.32 -25.30
CA SER A 83 -7.10 -11.14 -24.65
C SER A 83 -7.05 -12.04 -23.42
N SER A 84 -6.40 -13.19 -23.60
CA SER A 84 -6.04 -14.13 -22.54
C SER A 84 -5.01 -13.48 -21.62
N ALA A 85 -5.49 -12.82 -20.57
CA ALA A 85 -4.65 -12.29 -19.51
C ALA A 85 -4.87 -13.10 -18.23
N GLY A 86 -3.95 -14.04 -17.99
CA GLY A 86 -3.58 -14.58 -16.67
C GLY A 86 -4.68 -15.29 -15.89
N LYS A 87 -4.55 -16.61 -15.72
CA LYS A 87 -5.09 -17.31 -14.55
C LYS A 87 -4.62 -16.55 -13.29
N GLN A 88 -5.51 -15.78 -12.67
CA GLN A 88 -5.25 -15.13 -11.41
C GLN A 88 -5.17 -16.22 -10.34
N ASP A 89 -3.99 -16.36 -9.74
CA ASP A 89 -3.72 -17.25 -8.63
C ASP A 89 -4.59 -16.84 -7.43
N SER A 90 -5.77 -17.47 -7.33
CA SER A 90 -6.88 -17.10 -6.48
C SER A 90 -6.75 -17.55 -5.01
N ALA A 91 -5.53 -17.79 -4.51
CA ALA A 91 -5.32 -18.46 -3.22
C ALA A 91 -4.62 -17.64 -2.13
N ARG A 92 -4.18 -16.40 -2.39
CA ARG A 92 -3.59 -15.54 -1.35
C ARG A 92 -4.47 -14.31 -1.12
N ARG A 93 -5.33 -14.37 -0.08
CA ARG A 93 -6.04 -13.19 0.42
C ARG A 93 -5.01 -12.17 0.91
N GLY A 94 -5.10 -10.93 0.44
CA GLY A 94 -4.16 -9.87 0.79
C GLY A 94 -4.33 -8.66 -0.12
N ASP A 95 -3.72 -7.55 0.29
CA ASP A 95 -3.78 -6.28 -0.43
C ASP A 95 -2.40 -5.80 -0.88
N TRP A 96 -2.37 -5.10 -1.99
CA TRP A 96 -1.17 -4.41 -2.47
C TRP A 96 -1.07 -3.03 -1.85
N LYS A 97 -0.08 -2.83 -0.98
CA LYS A 97 0.13 -1.57 -0.28
C LYS A 97 1.38 -0.86 -0.82
N MET A 98 1.26 0.42 -1.13
CA MET A 98 2.40 1.24 -1.57
C MET A 98 3.37 1.51 -0.42
N PHE A 99 4.67 1.55 -0.72
CA PHE A 99 5.71 1.91 0.25
C PHE A 99 6.79 2.83 -0.33
N ALA A 100 6.98 2.87 -1.66
CA ALA A 100 7.91 3.81 -2.28
C ALA A 100 7.33 4.42 -3.55
N LEU A 101 7.63 5.70 -3.79
CA LEU A 101 7.33 6.39 -5.03
C LEU A 101 8.62 7.04 -5.55
N VAL A 102 8.95 6.86 -6.82
CA VAL A 102 10.11 7.50 -7.45
C VAL A 102 9.62 8.40 -8.57
N ALA A 103 10.08 9.66 -8.57
CA ALA A 103 9.82 10.57 -9.68
C ALA A 103 10.74 10.20 -10.84
N GLU A 104 10.15 9.71 -11.93
CA GLU A 104 10.90 9.26 -13.10
C GLU A 104 11.67 10.42 -13.74
N LYS A 105 12.84 10.11 -14.30
CA LYS A 105 13.71 11.07 -15.01
C LYS A 105 14.17 12.28 -14.18
N SER A 106 13.92 12.30 -12.87
CA SER A 106 14.40 13.40 -12.01
C SER A 106 15.91 13.32 -11.82
N ASP A 107 16.61 14.44 -11.88
CA ASP A 107 18.02 14.51 -11.55
C ASP A 107 18.27 15.69 -10.58
N PRO A 108 18.64 15.44 -9.31
CA PRO A 108 18.86 14.14 -8.68
C PRO A 108 17.60 13.28 -8.51
N VAL A 109 17.78 11.99 -8.21
CA VAL A 109 16.68 11.05 -7.93
C VAL A 109 15.83 11.56 -6.76
N ARG A 110 14.51 11.57 -6.92
CA ARG A 110 13.56 11.94 -5.86
C ARG A 110 12.72 10.72 -5.49
N ILE A 111 12.83 10.29 -4.25
CA ILE A 111 12.10 9.12 -3.73
C ILE A 111 11.24 9.53 -2.54
N SER A 112 9.98 9.12 -2.52
CA SER A 112 9.08 9.29 -1.38
C SER A 112 8.85 7.96 -0.68
N LEU A 113 9.05 7.93 0.64
CA LEU A 113 9.04 6.74 1.47
C LEU A 113 8.13 6.92 2.68
N LYS A 114 7.47 5.84 3.11
CA LYS A 114 6.82 5.81 4.41
C LYS A 114 7.86 5.83 5.52
N CYS A 115 7.51 6.47 6.61
CA CYS A 115 8.39 6.64 7.76
C CYS A 115 7.55 6.71 9.04
N ASP A 116 8.16 6.34 10.15
CA ASP A 116 7.58 6.54 11.48
C ASP A 116 7.50 8.06 11.73
N PRO A 117 6.42 8.62 12.32
CA PRO A 117 6.28 10.06 12.49
C PRO A 117 7.40 10.74 13.29
N VAL A 118 7.96 10.06 14.30
CA VAL A 118 9.05 10.61 15.12
C VAL A 118 10.34 10.61 14.29
N LEU A 119 10.64 9.50 13.61
CA LEU A 119 11.79 9.43 12.71
C LEU A 119 11.66 10.42 11.54
N ALA A 120 10.46 10.58 10.98
CA ALA A 120 10.20 11.47 9.86
C ALA A 120 10.54 12.92 10.21
N THR A 121 10.21 13.34 11.44
CA THR A 121 10.51 14.68 11.94
C THR A 121 12.02 14.87 12.12
N ARG A 122 12.69 13.93 12.79
CA ARG A 122 14.15 13.98 13.01
C ARG A 122 14.93 14.05 11.70
N LEU A 123 14.55 13.26 10.70
CA LEU A 123 15.22 13.27 9.39
C LEU A 123 15.10 14.64 8.69
N ARG A 124 13.96 15.32 8.82
CA ARG A 124 13.75 16.66 8.24
C ARG A 124 14.54 17.74 8.97
N GLU A 125 14.74 17.58 10.28
CA GLU A 125 15.57 18.49 11.08
C GLU A 125 17.06 18.33 10.76
N GLN A 126 17.50 17.09 10.47
CA GLN A 126 18.90 16.77 10.25
C GLN A 126 19.35 16.98 8.80
N TYR A 127 18.47 16.76 7.81
CA TYR A 127 18.83 16.76 6.40
C TYR A 127 17.91 17.69 5.60
N GLU A 128 18.48 18.76 5.03
CA GLU A 128 17.77 19.70 4.14
C GLU A 128 17.17 19.01 2.90
N THR A 129 17.75 17.87 2.49
CA THR A 129 17.28 17.06 1.35
C THR A 129 16.06 16.22 1.65
N VAL A 130 15.63 16.15 2.92
CA VAL A 130 14.45 15.41 3.37
C VAL A 130 13.29 16.39 3.58
N MET A 131 12.30 16.31 2.71
CA MET A 131 11.10 17.15 2.73
C MET A 131 9.86 16.36 3.17
N PRO A 132 8.81 17.04 3.66
CA PRO A 132 7.50 16.43 3.81
C PRO A 132 7.01 15.84 2.47
N GLY A 133 6.35 14.66 2.53
CA GLY A 133 5.88 13.97 1.33
C GLY A 133 5.02 14.86 0.42
N TYR A 134 5.45 15.02 -0.83
CA TYR A 134 4.73 15.81 -1.85
C TYR A 134 3.43 15.09 -2.25
N HIS A 135 2.28 15.77 -2.11
CA HIS A 135 0.93 15.21 -2.32
C HIS A 135 0.58 13.96 -1.49
N LEU A 136 1.34 13.70 -0.40
CA LEU A 136 1.16 12.55 0.48
C LEU A 136 0.82 13.00 1.91
N ASN A 137 0.47 12.03 2.76
CA ASN A 137 0.28 12.32 4.19
C ASN A 137 1.63 12.65 4.83
N LYS A 138 1.87 13.94 5.06
CA LYS A 138 3.11 14.51 5.60
C LYS A 138 3.47 14.00 7.00
N LYS A 139 2.56 13.34 7.73
CA LYS A 139 2.89 12.69 9.00
C LYS A 139 3.67 11.39 8.81
N HIS A 140 3.40 10.68 7.72
CA HIS A 140 3.90 9.32 7.49
C HIS A 140 4.81 9.20 6.28
N TRP A 141 4.96 10.26 5.48
CA TRP A 141 5.75 10.22 4.24
C TRP A 141 6.80 11.32 4.21
N ASN A 142 8.01 10.94 3.78
CA ASN A 142 9.11 11.84 3.46
C ASN A 142 9.45 11.73 1.99
N THR A 143 9.75 12.85 1.34
CA THR A 143 10.41 12.88 0.02
C THR A 143 11.87 13.21 0.23
N VAL A 144 12.76 12.33 -0.22
CA VAL A 144 14.21 12.46 -0.15
C VAL A 144 14.76 12.79 -1.54
N VAL A 145 15.55 13.86 -1.65
CA VAL A 145 16.29 14.21 -2.86
C VAL A 145 17.70 13.67 -2.74
N LEU A 146 18.10 12.74 -3.62
CA LEU A 146 19.39 12.05 -3.52
C LEU A 146 20.54 12.88 -4.09
N THR A 147 20.78 14.06 -3.51
CA THR A 147 21.87 14.98 -3.90
C THR A 147 23.27 14.48 -3.55
N GLY A 148 23.37 13.44 -2.72
CA GLY A 148 24.63 12.90 -2.17
C GLY A 148 24.83 13.15 -0.68
N GLN A 149 23.94 13.90 -0.02
CA GLN A 149 23.97 14.12 1.43
C GLN A 149 23.74 12.81 2.22
N LEU A 150 22.91 11.92 1.69
CA LEU A 150 22.70 10.56 2.19
C LEU A 150 23.46 9.58 1.31
N ASN A 151 24.20 8.66 1.94
CA ASN A 151 24.92 7.63 1.20
C ASN A 151 23.96 6.47 0.85
N TRP A 152 24.44 5.50 0.07
CA TRP A 152 23.60 4.39 -0.37
C TRP A 152 23.06 3.53 0.79
N VAL A 153 23.87 3.32 1.84
CA VAL A 153 23.47 2.51 3.01
C VAL A 153 22.28 3.19 3.68
N ASP A 154 22.38 4.49 3.96
CA ASP A 154 21.29 5.26 4.57
C ASP A 154 20.02 5.21 3.71
N VAL A 155 20.14 5.39 2.40
CA VAL A 155 19.00 5.35 1.47
C VAL A 155 18.37 3.95 1.43
N SER A 156 19.17 2.89 1.39
CA SER A 156 18.68 1.52 1.41
C SER A 156 17.98 1.18 2.73
N ASP A 157 18.49 1.68 3.86
CA ASP A 157 17.87 1.49 5.17
C ASP A 157 16.53 2.24 5.28
N LEU A 158 16.42 3.44 4.71
CA LEU A 158 15.15 4.17 4.64
C LEU A 158 14.12 3.44 3.76
N ILE A 159 14.54 2.86 2.63
CA ILE A 159 13.68 2.05 1.76
C ILE A 159 13.20 0.80 2.51
N LYS A 160 14.12 0.10 3.18
CA LYS A 160 13.82 -1.08 3.99
C LYS A 160 12.86 -0.75 5.14
N HIS A 161 13.10 0.34 5.87
CA HIS A 161 12.20 0.83 6.92
C HIS A 161 10.79 1.09 6.39
N SER A 162 10.67 1.72 5.23
CA SER A 162 9.39 1.96 4.57
C SER A 162 8.67 0.65 4.21
N TYR A 163 9.40 -0.32 3.66
CA TYR A 163 8.88 -1.65 3.34
C TYR A 163 8.39 -2.38 4.60
N GLU A 164 9.20 -2.42 5.66
CA GLU A 164 8.89 -3.09 6.92
C GLU A 164 7.68 -2.46 7.63
N LEU A 165 7.56 -1.14 7.59
CA LEU A 165 6.37 -0.45 8.10
C LEU A 165 5.09 -0.91 7.41
N VAL A 166 5.14 -1.28 6.14
CA VAL A 166 3.96 -1.72 5.39
C VAL A 166 3.66 -3.20 5.59
N THR A 167 4.69 -4.04 5.68
CA THR A 167 4.52 -5.48 5.89
C THR A 167 4.15 -5.82 7.33
N ASN A 168 4.65 -5.05 8.30
CA ASN A 168 4.45 -5.32 9.72
C ASN A 168 3.30 -4.52 10.33
N ALA A 169 2.76 -3.51 9.63
CA ALA A 169 1.52 -2.85 10.03
C ALA A 169 0.33 -3.80 9.82
N GLN A 170 -0.06 -4.46 10.91
CA GLN A 170 -1.32 -5.18 11.09
C GLN A 170 -2.36 -4.24 11.72
#